data_AF-A0A1B9JVB8-F1
#
_entry.id   AF-A0A1B9JVB8-F1
#
_cell.length_a   1.000
_cell.length_b   1.000
_cell.length_c   1.000
_cell.angle_alpha   90.00
_cell.angle_beta   90.00
_cell.angle_gamma   90.00
#
_symmetry.space_group_name_H-M   'P 1'
#
loop_
_entity.id
_entity.type
_entity.pdbx_description
1 polymer ?
#
loop_
_entity_poly.entity_id
_entity_poly.type
_entity_poly.pdbx_seq_one_letter_code
_entity_poly.pdbx_strand_id
1 'polypeptide(L)'
;MVLNKRIEMFNIDFNNSVELGRLDSEDSTVSEAIYTIYLEYSDSFTLNWNNYLVPLSKKGDLSEIYNDIIKMLVLIKTNKEKEFYINFLSSTFTAKWDFTLYKTEQIRINAKWNSNSIFSNKIINEIDPDLYQVLVNKTHFVNEWDNLLRNLKQDLKAVGYTDSLDGFSYLEKL
;
A
#
# COMPACT_ATOMS: atom_id res chain seq x y z
N MET A 1 -35.56 0.64 -10.43
CA MET A 1 -34.29 0.50 -11.17
C MET A 1 -33.19 0.36 -10.15
N VAL A 2 -32.80 -0.88 -9.84
CA VAL A 2 -31.73 -1.17 -8.86
C VAL A 2 -30.42 -0.87 -9.59
N LEU A 3 -29.80 0.26 -9.26
CA LEU A 3 -28.40 0.49 -9.62
C LEU A 3 -27.61 -0.60 -8.90
N ASN A 4 -27.17 -1.63 -9.63
CA ASN A 4 -26.09 -2.51 -9.21
C ASN A 4 -24.87 -1.61 -8.99
N LYS A 5 -24.71 -1.09 -7.77
CA LYS A 5 -23.53 -0.37 -7.33
C LYS A 5 -22.38 -1.35 -7.51
N ARG A 6 -21.56 -1.17 -8.55
CA ARG A 6 -20.31 -1.91 -8.70
C ARG A 6 -19.58 -1.80 -7.36
N ILE A 7 -19.21 -2.93 -6.77
CA ILE A 7 -18.16 -2.92 -5.77
C ILE A 7 -16.92 -2.54 -6.57
N GLU A 8 -16.43 -1.35 -6.30
CA GLU A 8 -15.25 -0.78 -6.93
C GLU A 8 -14.02 -1.60 -6.56
N MET A 9 -13.13 -1.82 -7.53
CA MET A 9 -12.06 -2.82 -7.44
C MET A 9 -10.82 -2.22 -6.79
N PHE A 10 -10.41 -2.81 -5.67
CA PHE A 10 -9.10 -2.60 -5.07
C PHE A 10 -8.42 -3.96 -4.93
N ASN A 11 -7.23 -4.11 -5.49
CA ASN A 11 -6.39 -5.29 -5.28
C ASN A 11 -4.90 -4.94 -5.42
N ILE A 12 -4.05 -5.77 -4.84
CA ILE A 12 -2.59 -5.66 -4.95
C ILE A 12 -2.07 -6.94 -5.59
N ASP A 13 -1.53 -6.81 -6.80
CA ASP A 13 -0.96 -7.91 -7.56
C ASP A 13 0.57 -7.90 -7.47
N PHE A 14 1.20 -9.07 -7.35
CA PHE A 14 2.65 -9.19 -7.36
C PHE A 14 3.15 -9.45 -8.77
N ASN A 15 4.12 -8.66 -9.23
CA ASN A 15 4.53 -8.72 -10.63
C ASN A 15 5.63 -9.75 -10.87
N ASN A 16 6.54 -10.03 -9.91
CA ASN A 16 7.71 -10.90 -10.12
C ASN A 16 8.29 -11.46 -8.81
N SER A 17 9.13 -12.50 -8.91
CA SER A 17 10.11 -12.84 -7.88
C SER A 17 11.25 -11.83 -7.90
N VAL A 18 11.53 -11.18 -6.77
CA VAL A 18 12.61 -10.17 -6.68
C VAL A 18 13.85 -10.83 -6.11
N GLU A 19 15.02 -10.54 -6.70
CA GLU A 19 16.30 -10.94 -6.12
C GLU A 19 16.54 -10.11 -4.84
N LEU A 20 16.79 -10.81 -3.74
CA LEU A 20 17.07 -10.17 -2.45
C LEU A 20 18.57 -9.92 -2.30
N GLY A 21 18.88 -8.77 -1.72
CA GLY A 21 20.20 -8.39 -1.23
C GLY A 21 20.56 -9.15 0.04
N ARG A 22 21.28 -8.48 0.93
CA ARG A 22 21.79 -9.06 2.17
C ARG A 22 21.37 -8.22 3.37
N LEU A 23 21.37 -8.85 4.53
CA LEU A 23 21.28 -8.17 5.82
C LEU A 23 22.36 -7.09 5.90
N ASP A 24 21.96 -5.88 6.29
CA ASP A 24 22.85 -4.82 6.77
C ASP A 24 22.65 -4.65 8.28
N SER A 25 23.76 -4.73 9.02
CA SER A 25 23.74 -4.61 10.48
C SER A 25 23.49 -3.19 10.97
N GLU A 26 23.62 -2.19 10.10
CA GLU A 26 23.37 -0.79 10.42
C GLU A 26 21.88 -0.42 10.26
N ASP A 27 21.08 -1.27 9.61
CA ASP A 27 19.64 -1.04 9.49
C ASP A 27 18.96 -1.16 10.86
N SER A 28 18.27 -0.10 11.25
CA SER A 28 17.59 0.01 12.54
C SER A 28 16.07 -0.07 12.43
N THR A 29 15.53 0.23 11.24
CA THR A 29 14.09 0.25 10.97
C THR A 29 13.69 -0.73 9.86
N VAL A 30 12.41 -1.11 9.82
CA VAL A 30 11.86 -1.90 8.70
C VAL A 30 11.97 -1.15 7.37
N SER A 31 11.80 0.17 7.36
CA SER A 31 11.94 0.99 6.15
C SER A 31 13.35 0.92 5.55
N GLU A 32 14.39 1.06 6.38
CA GLU A 32 15.79 0.90 5.98
C GLU A 32 16.03 -0.52 5.46
N ALA A 33 15.60 -1.53 6.20
CA ALA A 33 15.74 -2.93 5.80
C ALA A 33 15.06 -3.22 4.44
N ILE A 34 13.85 -2.70 4.18
CA ILE A 34 13.20 -2.79 2.86
C ILE A 34 14.11 -2.17 1.79
N TYR A 35 14.58 -0.95 2.01
CA TYR A 35 15.42 -0.24 1.04
C TYR A 35 16.71 -1.02 0.73
N THR A 36 17.31 -1.64 1.73
CA THR A 36 18.54 -2.42 1.61
C THR A 36 18.33 -3.74 0.88
N ILE A 37 17.29 -4.52 1.23
CA ILE A 37 17.15 -5.90 0.73
C ILE A 37 16.60 -5.98 -0.68
N TYR A 38 15.85 -4.99 -1.16
CA TYR A 38 15.41 -4.97 -2.55
C TYR A 38 16.46 -4.21 -3.37
N LEU A 39 17.08 -4.89 -4.33
CA LEU A 39 18.18 -4.32 -5.10
C LEU A 39 17.70 -3.40 -6.23
N GLU A 40 16.57 -3.75 -6.84
CA GLU A 40 16.04 -3.09 -8.02
C GLU A 40 14.91 -2.11 -7.69
N TYR A 41 14.85 -1.01 -8.45
CA TYR A 41 13.73 -0.06 -8.43
C TYR A 41 12.58 -0.50 -9.36
N SER A 42 12.63 -1.72 -9.89
CA SER A 42 11.58 -2.25 -10.77
C SER A 42 10.24 -2.40 -10.06
N ASP A 43 9.16 -2.31 -10.85
CA ASP A 43 7.79 -2.54 -10.42
C ASP A 43 7.63 -3.97 -9.89
N SER A 44 7.56 -4.07 -8.56
CA SER A 44 7.51 -5.34 -7.83
C SER A 44 6.09 -5.76 -7.47
N PHE A 45 5.17 -4.79 -7.38
CA PHE A 45 3.75 -5.01 -7.19
C PHE A 45 2.96 -3.91 -7.89
N THR A 46 1.70 -4.19 -8.19
CA THR A 46 0.77 -3.26 -8.80
C THR A 46 -0.41 -3.06 -7.88
N LEU A 47 -0.71 -1.81 -7.55
CA LEU A 47 -1.96 -1.44 -6.91
C LEU A 47 -3.01 -1.18 -7.99
N ASN A 48 -4.07 -1.98 -8.02
CA ASN A 48 -5.21 -1.76 -8.88
C ASN A 48 -6.24 -0.89 -8.14
N TRP A 49 -6.42 0.34 -8.61
CA TRP A 49 -7.41 1.28 -8.13
C TRP A 49 -8.48 1.48 -9.20
N ASN A 50 -9.64 0.83 -9.13
CA ASN A 50 -10.69 0.97 -10.14
C ASN A 50 -10.22 0.73 -11.59
N ASN A 51 -9.37 -0.27 -11.80
CA ASN A 51 -8.71 -0.58 -13.09
C ASN A 51 -7.66 0.45 -13.53
N TYR A 52 -7.29 1.38 -12.65
CA TYR A 52 -6.08 2.18 -12.77
C TYR A 52 -4.95 1.42 -12.10
N LEU A 53 -4.01 0.96 -12.91
CA LEU A 53 -2.84 0.25 -12.44
C LEU A 53 -1.79 1.28 -12.00
N VAL A 54 -1.39 1.17 -10.74
CA VAL A 54 -0.35 1.96 -10.11
C VAL A 54 0.80 1.01 -9.80
N PRO A 55 1.80 0.90 -10.68
CA PRO A 55 2.96 0.08 -10.42
C PRO A 55 3.84 0.71 -9.34
N LEU A 56 4.38 -0.13 -8.45
CA LEU A 56 5.15 0.29 -7.29
C LEU A 56 6.38 -0.59 -7.07
N SER A 57 7.48 0.06 -6.66
CA SER A 57 8.71 -0.59 -6.26
C SER A 57 8.72 -0.83 -4.75
N LYS A 58 9.14 -2.01 -4.30
CA LYS A 58 9.40 -2.23 -2.88
C LYS A 58 10.60 -1.39 -2.40
N LYS A 59 11.67 -1.31 -3.19
CA LYS A 59 12.85 -0.51 -2.87
C LYS A 59 12.52 0.98 -2.84
N GLY A 60 11.87 1.48 -3.90
CA GLY A 60 11.62 2.90 -4.11
C GLY A 60 10.40 3.43 -3.34
N ASP A 61 9.27 2.72 -3.38
CA ASP A 61 8.03 3.22 -2.78
C ASP A 61 7.78 2.61 -1.41
N LEU A 62 7.74 1.28 -1.30
CA LEU A 62 7.33 0.62 -0.06
C LEU A 62 8.24 0.98 1.11
N SER A 63 9.55 1.14 0.89
CA SER A 63 10.50 1.58 1.93
C SER A 63 10.12 2.95 2.49
N GLU A 64 9.69 3.88 1.63
CA GLU A 64 9.32 5.25 1.97
C GLU A 64 7.94 5.31 2.66
N ILE A 65 6.97 4.51 2.19
CA ILE A 65 5.58 4.57 2.69
C ILE A 65 5.19 3.49 3.70
N TYR A 66 6.11 2.62 4.10
CA TYR A 66 5.84 1.48 5.00
C TYR A 66 5.11 1.94 6.27
N ASN A 67 5.64 2.95 6.97
CA ASN A 67 5.06 3.43 8.22
C ASN A 67 3.67 4.05 8.02
N ASP A 68 3.43 4.70 6.88
CA ASP A 68 2.12 5.25 6.53
C ASP A 68 1.09 4.15 6.27
N ILE A 69 1.49 3.05 5.62
CA ILE A 69 0.66 1.85 5.43
C ILE A 69 0.30 1.26 6.80
N ILE A 70 1.27 1.08 7.70
CA ILE A 70 1.00 0.52 9.04
C ILE A 70 0.03 1.42 9.81
N LYS A 71 0.27 2.74 9.82
CA LYS A 71 -0.61 3.72 10.47
C LYS A 71 -2.03 3.64 9.90
N MET A 72 -2.16 3.61 8.58
CA MET A 72 -3.44 3.45 7.87
C MET A 72 -4.18 2.20 8.36
N LEU A 73 -3.53 1.03 8.34
CA LEU A 73 -4.16 -0.23 8.70
C LEU A 73 -4.58 -0.27 10.17
N VAL A 74 -3.78 0.30 11.07
CA VAL A 74 -4.15 0.42 12.50
C VAL A 74 -5.38 1.30 12.68
N LEU A 75 -5.47 2.45 12.00
CA LEU A 75 -6.65 3.33 12.07
C LEU A 75 -7.90 2.61 11.56
N ILE A 76 -7.79 1.90 10.43
CA ILE A 76 -8.90 1.09 9.87
C ILE A 76 -9.32 -0.02 10.85
N LYS A 77 -8.37 -0.82 11.34
CA LYS A 77 -8.65 -1.98 12.21
C LYS A 77 -9.25 -1.56 13.55
N THR A 78 -8.76 -0.49 14.15
CA THR A 78 -9.24 -0.03 15.47
C THR A 78 -10.62 0.64 15.40
N ASN A 79 -10.99 1.20 14.24
CA ASN A 79 -12.29 1.85 14.02
C ASN A 79 -12.61 2.98 15.02
N LYS A 80 -11.58 3.56 15.66
CA LYS A 80 -11.71 4.62 16.67
C LYS A 80 -12.07 5.96 16.03
N GLU A 81 -11.55 6.20 14.83
CA GLU A 81 -11.77 7.40 14.04
C GLU A 81 -12.60 7.05 12.81
N LYS A 82 -13.75 7.71 12.63
CA LYS A 82 -14.60 7.48 11.46
C LYS A 82 -14.04 8.12 10.19
N GLU A 83 -13.26 9.17 10.34
CA GLU A 83 -12.65 9.91 9.25
C GLU A 83 -11.22 10.23 9.63
N PHE A 84 -10.30 9.96 8.71
CA PHE A 84 -8.88 10.27 8.85
C PHE A 84 -8.25 10.40 7.47
N TYR A 85 -6.99 10.80 7.40
CA TYR A 85 -6.25 10.80 6.15
C TYR A 85 -4.83 10.28 6.33
N ILE A 86 -4.25 9.82 5.24
CA ILE A 86 -2.86 9.41 5.14
C ILE A 86 -2.24 10.12 3.94
N ASN A 87 -1.05 10.67 4.13
CA ASN A 87 -0.23 11.18 3.04
C ASN A 87 0.82 10.12 2.74
N PHE A 88 0.72 9.50 1.57
CA PHE A 88 1.77 8.64 1.04
C PHE A 88 2.74 9.53 0.30
N LEU A 89 3.99 9.55 0.76
CA LEU A 89 5.05 10.36 0.20
C LEU A 89 6.16 9.43 -0.27
N SER A 90 6.03 8.91 -1.49
CA SER A 90 7.16 8.34 -2.21
C SER A 90 7.48 9.07 -3.50
N SER A 91 8.70 8.85 -3.97
CA SER A 91 9.25 9.40 -5.21
C SER A 91 8.35 9.19 -6.45
N THR A 92 7.71 8.02 -6.57
CA THR A 92 6.81 7.68 -7.70
C THR A 92 5.34 7.58 -7.32
N PHE A 93 5.01 7.59 -6.02
CA PHE A 93 3.65 7.50 -5.49
C PHE A 93 3.44 8.52 -4.37
N THR A 94 3.20 9.77 -4.78
CA THR A 94 2.77 10.83 -3.87
C THR A 94 1.26 11.03 -3.96
N ALA A 95 0.54 10.73 -2.88
CA ALA A 95 -0.91 10.87 -2.82
C ALA A 95 -1.41 11.15 -1.40
N LYS A 96 -2.50 11.92 -1.29
CA LYS A 96 -3.28 12.01 -0.06
C LYS A 96 -4.54 11.17 -0.19
N TRP A 97 -4.76 10.25 0.73
CA TRP A 97 -6.00 9.46 0.79
C TRP A 97 -6.82 9.90 2.00
N ASP A 98 -8.03 10.42 1.75
CA ASP A 98 -9.02 10.79 2.76
C ASP A 98 -10.01 9.62 2.96
N PHE A 99 -10.03 9.02 4.16
CA PHE A 99 -10.82 7.83 4.49
C PHE A 99 -12.12 8.19 5.22
N THR A 100 -13.18 7.46 4.92
CA THR A 100 -14.43 7.42 5.68
C THR A 100 -14.79 5.97 5.99
N LEU A 101 -14.78 5.61 7.28
CA LEU A 101 -15.16 4.30 7.78
C LEU A 101 -16.65 4.28 8.12
N TYR A 102 -17.39 3.35 7.51
CA TYR A 102 -18.82 3.18 7.80
C TYR A 102 -19.05 2.21 8.96
N LYS A 103 -20.28 2.19 9.48
CA LYS A 103 -20.72 1.15 10.42
C LYS A 103 -20.82 -0.23 9.75
N THR A 104 -21.06 -0.24 8.44
CA THR A 104 -20.97 -1.44 7.60
C THR A 104 -19.50 -1.78 7.35
N GLU A 105 -19.22 -2.99 6.84
CA GLU A 105 -17.87 -3.43 6.44
C GLU A 105 -17.37 -2.73 5.16
N GLN A 106 -17.61 -1.43 5.02
CA GLN A 106 -17.23 -0.62 3.86
C GLN A 106 -16.36 0.55 4.31
N ILE A 107 -15.39 0.87 3.47
CA ILE A 107 -14.59 2.09 3.57
C ILE A 107 -14.71 2.83 2.25
N ARG A 108 -14.90 4.15 2.33
CA ARG A 108 -14.73 5.04 1.20
C ARG A 108 -13.36 5.70 1.34
N ILE A 109 -12.61 5.74 0.24
CA ILE A 109 -11.33 6.41 0.18
C ILE A 109 -11.40 7.40 -0.97
N ASN A 110 -11.08 8.67 -0.70
CA ASN A 110 -10.92 9.68 -1.72
C ASN A 110 -9.43 9.97 -1.91
N ALA A 111 -8.89 9.66 -3.07
CA ALA A 111 -7.50 9.87 -3.40
C ALA A 111 -7.29 11.22 -4.11
N LYS A 112 -6.30 11.96 -3.63
CA LYS A 112 -5.74 13.16 -4.27
C LYS A 112 -4.33 12.80 -4.71
N TRP A 113 -4.21 12.49 -5.99
CA TRP A 113 -2.96 12.14 -6.64
C TRP A 113 -2.16 13.40 -6.94
N ASN A 114 -0.90 13.48 -6.50
CA ASN A 114 -0.06 14.66 -6.70
C ASN A 114 0.84 14.57 -7.95
N SER A 115 0.73 13.49 -8.74
CA SER A 115 1.56 13.31 -9.96
C SER A 115 0.75 12.75 -11.13
N ASN A 116 1.02 13.29 -12.32
CA ASN A 116 0.51 12.80 -13.60
C ASN A 116 1.20 11.50 -14.08
N SER A 117 2.30 11.08 -13.44
CA SER A 117 3.08 9.89 -13.80
C SER A 117 2.70 8.62 -13.05
N ILE A 118 1.72 8.69 -12.15
CA ILE A 118 1.31 7.56 -11.26
C ILE A 118 0.64 6.42 -12.05
N PHE A 119 0.06 6.73 -13.22
CA PHE A 119 -0.71 5.76 -14.00
C PHE A 119 0.02 5.42 -15.30
N SER A 120 0.50 4.19 -15.39
CA SER A 120 1.33 3.71 -16.51
C SER A 120 0.62 3.68 -17.86
N ASN A 121 -0.73 3.63 -17.86
CA ASN A 121 -1.49 3.19 -19.04
C ASN A 121 -2.59 4.14 -19.53
N LYS A 122 -2.74 5.35 -18.98
CA LYS A 122 -3.80 6.26 -19.43
C LYS A 122 -3.33 7.71 -19.46
N ILE A 123 -3.53 8.35 -20.62
CA ILE A 123 -3.70 9.80 -20.67
C ILE A 123 -4.91 10.09 -19.78
N ILE A 124 -4.70 10.77 -18.66
CA ILE A 124 -5.78 11.25 -17.79
C ILE A 124 -6.50 12.35 -18.57
N ASN A 125 -7.36 11.95 -19.50
CA ASN A 125 -8.31 12.87 -20.11
C ASN A 125 -9.29 13.28 -19.01
N GLU A 126 -9.56 14.58 -18.96
CA GLU A 126 -10.25 15.29 -17.89
C GLU A 126 -11.41 14.51 -17.25
N ILE A 127 -11.32 14.34 -15.92
CA ILE A 127 -12.41 14.02 -14.98
C ILE A 127 -13.00 12.60 -15.12
N ASP A 128 -12.20 11.55 -14.90
CA ASP A 128 -12.76 10.25 -14.51
C ASP A 128 -13.00 10.23 -12.98
N PRO A 129 -14.25 10.21 -12.49
CA PRO A 129 -14.54 10.17 -11.05
C PRO A 129 -14.02 8.91 -10.36
N ASP A 130 -13.88 7.79 -11.08
CA ASP A 130 -13.40 6.51 -10.52
C ASP A 130 -11.90 6.58 -10.16
N LEU A 131 -11.18 7.56 -10.70
CA LEU A 131 -9.79 7.84 -10.34
C LEU A 131 -9.64 8.37 -8.92
N TYR A 132 -10.61 9.16 -8.45
CA TYR A 132 -10.48 9.93 -7.21
C TYR A 132 -11.17 9.28 -6.02
N GLN A 133 -11.97 8.24 -6.24
CA GLN A 133 -12.73 7.59 -5.18
C GLN A 133 -12.75 6.08 -5.38
N VAL A 134 -12.60 5.34 -4.28
CA VAL A 134 -12.91 3.90 -4.23
C VAL A 134 -13.84 3.61 -3.04
N LEU A 135 -14.87 2.79 -3.26
CA LEU A 135 -15.69 2.17 -2.21
C LEU A 135 -15.43 0.66 -2.15
N VAL A 136 -14.75 0.22 -1.09
CA VAL A 136 -14.27 -1.17 -0.95
C VAL A 136 -14.70 -1.78 0.37
N ASN A 137 -14.80 -3.12 0.41
CA ASN A 137 -14.98 -3.85 1.65
C ASN A 137 -13.75 -3.68 2.56
N LYS A 138 -13.98 -3.38 3.83
CA LYS A 138 -12.93 -3.13 4.83
C LYS A 138 -11.99 -4.32 4.99
N THR A 139 -12.55 -5.52 5.15
CA THR A 139 -11.78 -6.75 5.36
C THR A 139 -10.95 -7.08 4.11
N HIS A 140 -11.55 -6.96 2.93
CA HIS A 140 -10.84 -7.14 1.66
C HIS A 140 -9.65 -6.18 1.53
N PHE A 141 -9.88 -4.88 1.70
CA PHE A 141 -8.82 -3.87 1.60
C PHE A 141 -7.67 -4.14 2.58
N VAL A 142 -7.98 -4.48 3.82
CA VAL A 142 -6.98 -4.82 4.83
C VAL A 142 -6.20 -6.08 4.44
N ASN A 143 -6.87 -7.11 3.93
CA ASN A 143 -6.23 -8.36 3.55
C ASN A 143 -5.25 -8.18 2.39
N GLU A 144 -5.57 -7.34 1.40
CA GLU A 144 -4.66 -7.05 0.28
C GLU A 144 -3.32 -6.47 0.78
N TRP A 145 -3.38 -5.49 1.70
CA TRP A 145 -2.17 -4.94 2.31
C TRP A 145 -1.48 -5.93 3.25
N ASP A 146 -2.22 -6.67 4.07
CA ASP A 146 -1.65 -7.68 4.95
C ASP A 146 -0.93 -8.78 4.15
N ASN A 147 -1.41 -9.13 2.93
CA ASN A 147 -0.74 -10.06 2.03
C ASN A 147 0.61 -9.51 1.53
N LEU A 148 0.66 -8.24 1.10
CA LEU A 148 1.92 -7.56 0.75
C LEU A 148 2.90 -7.57 1.92
N LEU A 149 2.43 -7.25 3.13
CA LEU A 149 3.25 -7.19 4.33
C LEU A 149 3.71 -8.58 4.81
N ARG A 150 2.91 -9.63 4.61
CA ARG A 150 3.34 -11.03 4.85
C ARG A 150 4.47 -11.43 3.93
N ASN A 151 4.36 -11.10 2.64
CA ASN A 151 5.43 -11.36 1.69
C ASN A 151 6.70 -10.59 2.07
N LEU A 152 6.59 -9.31 2.43
CA LEU A 152 7.71 -8.53 2.97
C LEU A 152 8.35 -9.19 4.21
N LYS A 153 7.53 -9.64 5.17
CA LYS A 153 8.01 -10.32 6.38
C LYS A 153 8.81 -11.59 6.05
N GLN A 154 8.36 -12.36 5.06
CA GLN A 154 9.08 -13.54 4.60
C GLN A 154 10.44 -13.17 4.00
N ASP A 155 10.48 -12.13 3.16
CA ASP A 155 11.70 -11.65 2.51
C ASP A 155 12.72 -11.13 3.54
N LEU A 156 12.29 -10.32 4.52
CA LEU A 156 13.13 -9.83 5.63
C LEU A 156 13.72 -10.98 6.46
N LYS A 157 12.90 -11.98 6.81
CA LYS A 157 13.37 -13.15 7.57
C LYS A 157 14.31 -14.04 6.76
N ALA A 158 14.09 -14.16 5.45
CA ALA A 158 14.92 -14.96 4.56
C ALA A 158 16.37 -14.46 4.49
N VAL A 159 16.57 -13.14 4.59
CA VAL A 159 17.91 -12.54 4.62
C VAL A 159 18.51 -12.41 6.02
N GLY A 160 17.72 -12.66 7.07
CA GLY A 160 18.20 -12.74 8.46
C GLY A 160 17.74 -11.63 9.41
N TYR A 161 16.86 -10.71 8.99
CA TYR A 161 16.28 -9.74 9.93
C TYR A 161 15.34 -10.42 10.93
N THR A 162 15.29 -9.86 12.12
CA THR A 162 14.44 -10.34 13.23
C THR A 162 13.43 -9.26 13.64
N ASP A 163 12.70 -9.51 14.72
CA ASP A 163 11.76 -8.58 15.31
C ASP A 163 12.42 -7.37 16.02
N SER A 164 13.74 -7.33 16.07
CA SER A 164 14.51 -6.22 16.63
C SER A 164 14.40 -4.90 15.86
N LEU A 165 13.92 -4.91 14.61
CA LEU A 165 13.77 -3.70 13.81
C LEU A 165 12.63 -2.81 14.32
N ASP A 166 12.89 -1.50 14.39
CA ASP A 166 11.84 -0.53 14.65
C ASP A 166 10.77 -0.57 13.56
N GLY A 167 9.52 -0.65 13.98
CA GLY A 167 8.36 -0.81 13.09
C GLY A 167 7.99 -2.27 12.76
N PHE A 168 8.68 -3.28 13.30
CA PHE A 168 8.39 -4.69 12.99
C PHE A 168 7.13 -5.24 13.71
N SER A 169 6.70 -4.62 14.81
CA SER A 169 5.60 -5.10 15.67
C SER A 169 4.25 -5.38 14.96
N TYR A 170 3.98 -4.71 13.84
CA TYR A 170 2.80 -5.01 13.02
C TYR A 170 3.00 -6.33 12.26
N LEU A 171 4.17 -6.52 11.65
CA LEU A 171 4.52 -7.73 10.90
C LEU A 171 4.48 -8.96 11.78
N GLU A 172 4.89 -8.88 13.06
CA GLU A 172 4.82 -10.02 13.98
C GLU A 172 3.43 -10.63 14.07
N LYS A 173 2.40 -9.79 14.08
CA LYS A 173 0.99 -10.16 14.24
C LYS A 173 0.36 -10.71 12.96
N LEU A 174 1.06 -10.61 11.83
CA LEU A 174 0.66 -11.21 10.56
C LEU A 174 1.00 -12.69 10.55
#